data_AF-A0A925ZZI3-F1
#
_entry.id   AF-A0A925ZZI3-F1
#
_cell.length_a   1.000
_cell.length_b   1.000
_cell.length_c   1.000
_cell.angle_alpha   90.00
_cell.angle_beta   90.00
_cell.angle_gamma   90.00
#
_symmetry.space_group_name_H-M   'P 1'
#
loop_
_entity.id
_entity.type
_entity.pdbx_description
1 polymer ?
#
loop_
_entity_poly.entity_id
_entity_poly.type
_entity_poly.pdbx_seq_one_letter_code
_entity_poly.pdbx_strand_id
1 'polypeptide(L)'
;MRVFENRTFLIAVFMAAASPIAAQITERNAPRSDERALPRNIAIEVTDRWNASTTRRVRGPFTLATTDTLRGDLAVIGGPVRIAGLVTGQLIAINSDVALEGSGRVAGDLTVVGGEVSGRSPTSVAGELRVWKAPLRFQEEGERIAPVAVADDDPRWQRWRRNYEVQGAWGDLFAASAHTYNRVEGLPLVIGPRLRTRHGDTRATVEVFGIFRTGDELSWEPANLGHRVRAEVRQGRNSGFAIGGRLYDEVTPVERWALSDDEVGLASVLFTRDFRDYYQRHGGSGYATLYGAAQTSLTVAVGEERWGSRAARNPWSIFQSSDLWRANPSADQGLMKLITVTGRLDTRNDTDRPRSGWLLSAEYERGNGELTQVAPTTLGTRTTAPGNITYARALLDLRRYNRLAPNTQLNLRVVAGGVLAGDQLPAQRRFSVSGADALPGYDFRSKTGPTDVGTCASGSDSVYSAIGRPAQCDRVLLVQAEWKSDFHFSLFGNDDEGWGMFNHRVRADGNWVVFMDSGRGWLIGDGESALHYGISSLPGFKTWRTDVGAGLDFGSFGVYVAQSVSDSNLKPNVFIRLGRRF
;
A
#
# COMPACT_ATOMS: atom_id res chain seq x y z
N MET A 1 21.71 -61.39 -3.35
CA MET A 1 23.04 -61.59 -2.75
C MET A 1 23.88 -60.38 -3.14
N ARG A 2 24.41 -59.62 -2.17
CA ARG A 2 25.23 -58.38 -2.29
C ARG A 2 24.46 -57.13 -2.77
N VAL A 3 24.50 -55.92 -2.19
CA VAL A 3 25.21 -55.32 -1.04
C VAL A 3 24.30 -54.25 -0.41
N PHE A 4 24.18 -54.24 0.91
CA PHE A 4 23.74 -53.10 1.74
C PHE A 4 24.98 -52.26 2.05
N GLU A 5 24.94 -50.93 1.91
CA GLU A 5 25.77 -50.03 2.74
C GLU A 5 25.40 -48.54 2.60
N ASN A 6 25.54 -47.84 3.73
CA ASN A 6 25.70 -46.40 3.95
C ASN A 6 24.47 -45.48 4.01
N ARG A 7 23.87 -45.47 5.20
CA ARG A 7 23.19 -44.32 5.82
C ARG A 7 23.99 -43.85 7.03
N THR A 8 24.77 -42.77 6.88
CA THR A 8 25.12 -41.86 7.99
C THR A 8 25.65 -40.56 7.40
N PHE A 9 25.06 -39.41 7.74
CA PHE A 9 25.79 -38.25 8.28
C PHE A 9 24.83 -37.08 8.56
N LEU A 10 25.02 -36.47 9.74
CA LEU A 10 24.64 -35.11 10.18
C LEU A 10 23.18 -34.82 10.59
N ILE A 11 22.86 -35.20 11.84
CA ILE A 11 22.02 -34.39 12.73
C ILE A 11 22.86 -34.05 13.96
N ALA A 12 23.31 -32.80 14.06
CA ALA A 12 23.84 -32.21 15.28
C ALA A 12 23.93 -30.70 15.12
N VAL A 13 23.00 -29.94 15.70
CA VAL A 13 23.22 -28.71 16.51
C VAL A 13 21.88 -28.40 17.20
N PHE A 14 21.68 -28.90 18.41
CA PHE A 14 20.69 -28.38 19.37
C PHE A 14 21.16 -28.71 20.78
N MET A 15 22.01 -27.85 21.35
CA MET A 15 22.18 -27.71 22.80
C MET A 15 23.09 -26.51 23.08
N ALA A 16 22.49 -25.42 23.59
CA ALA A 16 23.09 -24.50 24.56
C ALA A 16 22.13 -23.32 24.82
N ALA A 17 21.33 -23.41 25.89
CA ALA A 17 20.99 -22.30 26.79
C ALA A 17 19.97 -22.80 27.83
N ALA A 18 20.46 -23.55 28.82
CA ALA A 18 19.80 -23.61 30.12
C ALA A 18 20.17 -22.32 30.87
N SER A 19 19.18 -21.64 31.44
CA SER A 19 19.42 -20.60 32.45
C SER A 19 18.52 -20.87 33.66
N PRO A 20 19.04 -20.68 34.89
CA PRO A 20 18.36 -21.04 36.12
C PRO A 20 17.19 -20.10 36.41
N ILE A 21 16.07 -20.69 36.83
CA ILE A 21 14.94 -19.97 37.40
C ILE A 21 15.35 -19.52 38.81
N ALA A 22 15.75 -18.26 38.95
CA ALA A 22 15.81 -17.60 40.25
C ALA A 22 14.46 -16.90 40.48
N ALA A 23 13.71 -17.40 41.46
CA ALA A 23 12.50 -16.76 41.94
C ALA A 23 12.85 -15.45 42.68
N GLN A 24 12.44 -14.31 42.13
CA GLN A 24 12.35 -13.05 42.88
C GLN A 24 10.89 -12.77 43.20
N ILE A 25 10.57 -12.84 44.49
CA ILE A 25 9.33 -12.33 45.06
C ILE A 25 9.31 -10.82 44.79
N THR A 26 8.38 -10.36 43.96
CA THR A 26 8.16 -8.94 43.73
C THR A 26 6.99 -8.49 44.60
N GLU A 27 7.27 -7.57 45.51
CA GLU A 27 6.27 -6.87 46.31
C GLU A 27 5.20 -6.21 45.42
N ARG A 28 3.96 -6.31 45.89
CA ARG A 28 2.76 -5.76 45.27
C ARG A 28 2.84 -4.22 45.28
N ASN A 29 3.32 -3.62 44.20
CA ASN A 29 3.17 -2.19 43.94
C ASN A 29 2.11 -1.97 42.84
N ALA A 30 1.15 -1.10 43.16
CA ALA A 30 0.02 -0.71 42.32
C ALA A 30 0.43 -0.19 40.93
N PRO A 31 -0.42 -0.32 39.90
CA PRO A 31 -0.07 0.02 38.53
C PRO A 31 0.19 1.53 38.37
N ARG A 32 1.43 1.89 38.02
CA ARG A 32 1.78 3.18 37.41
C ARG A 32 1.27 3.18 35.97
N SER A 33 0.28 4.02 35.66
CA SER A 33 -0.21 4.28 34.31
C SER A 33 0.89 4.90 33.43
N ASP A 34 1.07 4.37 32.22
CA ASP A 34 2.01 4.84 31.20
C ASP A 34 1.81 6.35 30.86
N GLU A 35 2.77 7.20 31.23
CA GLU A 35 2.76 8.67 30.99
C GLU A 35 2.98 9.11 29.52
N ARG A 36 3.03 8.19 28.54
CA ARG A 36 3.56 8.51 27.19
C ARG A 36 2.54 8.84 26.09
N ALA A 37 1.26 8.53 26.26
CA ALA A 37 0.23 8.79 25.26
C ALA A 37 -1.04 9.36 25.90
N LEU A 38 -1.65 10.35 25.24
CA LEU A 38 -2.90 10.94 25.70
C LEU A 38 -4.06 9.97 25.37
N PRO A 39 -4.85 9.53 26.36
CA PRO A 39 -5.96 8.63 26.12
C PRO A 39 -6.97 9.18 25.09
N ARG A 40 -7.48 8.31 24.20
CA ARG A 40 -8.38 8.70 23.10
C ARG A 40 -9.61 9.48 23.56
N ASN A 41 -10.21 9.10 24.68
CA ASN A 41 -11.37 9.80 25.25
C ASN A 41 -11.02 11.24 25.66
N ILE A 42 -9.83 11.48 26.20
CA ILE A 42 -9.37 12.82 26.57
C ILE A 42 -9.05 13.66 25.32
N ALA A 43 -8.44 13.04 24.30
CA ALA A 43 -8.17 13.71 23.03
C ALA A 43 -9.46 14.20 22.34
N ILE A 44 -10.50 13.35 22.31
CA ILE A 44 -11.83 13.71 21.78
C ILE A 44 -12.45 14.81 22.62
N GLU A 45 -12.47 14.65 23.95
CA GLU A 45 -13.07 15.65 24.85
C GLU A 45 -12.44 17.05 24.68
N VAL A 46 -11.11 17.13 24.63
CA VAL A 46 -10.38 18.40 24.52
C VAL A 46 -10.58 19.05 23.14
N THR A 47 -10.64 18.25 22.08
CA THR A 47 -10.91 18.77 20.72
C THR A 47 -12.36 19.21 20.55
N ASP A 48 -13.33 18.48 21.10
CA ASP A 48 -14.74 18.87 21.10
C ASP A 48 -14.96 20.19 21.83
N ARG A 49 -14.32 20.39 22.98
CA ARG A 49 -14.41 21.65 23.74
C ARG A 49 -13.70 22.82 23.03
N TRP A 50 -12.57 22.59 22.36
CA TRP A 50 -11.96 23.61 21.50
C TRP A 50 -12.90 24.02 20.35
N ASN A 51 -13.62 23.05 19.77
CA ASN A 51 -14.49 23.27 18.62
C ASN A 51 -15.91 23.78 18.99
N ALA A 52 -16.24 23.89 20.27
CA ALA A 52 -17.54 24.37 20.73
C ALA A 52 -17.72 25.86 20.42
N SER A 53 -18.92 26.24 19.94
CA SER A 53 -19.23 27.62 19.56
C SER A 53 -19.23 28.60 20.75
N THR A 54 -19.35 28.09 21.97
CA THR A 54 -19.34 28.87 23.22
C THR A 54 -17.94 29.13 23.75
N THR A 55 -16.91 28.51 23.17
CA THR A 55 -15.53 28.59 23.65
C THR A 55 -14.77 29.69 22.94
N ARG A 56 -14.14 30.60 23.71
CA ARG A 56 -13.20 31.57 23.17
C ARG A 56 -11.89 30.87 22.83
N ARG A 57 -11.52 30.87 21.54
CA ARG A 57 -10.33 30.20 21.00
C ARG A 57 -9.17 31.18 20.88
N VAL A 58 -8.01 30.82 21.41
CA VAL A 58 -6.76 31.61 21.30
C VAL A 58 -5.64 30.71 20.81
N ARG A 59 -4.87 31.19 19.82
CA ARG A 59 -3.65 30.52 19.33
C ARG A 59 -2.44 31.34 19.76
N GLY A 60 -1.37 30.69 20.21
CA GLY A 60 -0.18 31.41 20.68
C GLY A 60 -0.20 31.72 22.18
N PRO A 61 0.73 32.56 22.65
CA PRO A 61 0.80 32.98 24.05
C PRO A 61 -0.45 33.76 24.47
N PHE A 62 -0.90 33.55 25.71
CA PHE A 62 -2.05 34.26 26.29
C PHE A 62 -1.71 34.78 27.69
N THR A 63 -2.14 36.01 28.01
CA THR A 63 -1.95 36.61 29.34
C THR A 63 -3.22 37.32 29.77
N LEU A 64 -3.68 37.02 30.99
CA LEU A 64 -4.82 37.68 31.64
C LEU A 64 -4.31 38.47 32.85
N ALA A 65 -4.45 39.80 32.82
CA ALA A 65 -3.95 40.67 33.88
C ALA A 65 -4.81 40.59 35.16
N THR A 66 -4.26 41.04 36.30
CA THR A 66 -4.85 40.91 37.64
C THR A 66 -6.23 41.55 37.79
N THR A 67 -6.52 42.61 37.04
CA THR A 67 -7.81 43.34 37.07
C THR A 67 -8.84 42.78 36.10
N ASP A 68 -8.45 41.84 35.24
CA ASP A 68 -9.28 41.40 34.13
C ASP A 68 -10.12 40.18 34.51
N THR A 69 -11.36 40.17 34.04
CA THR A 69 -12.26 39.02 34.17
C THR A 69 -12.67 38.53 32.79
N LEU A 70 -12.34 37.27 32.48
CA LEU A 70 -12.80 36.59 31.29
C LEU A 70 -14.12 35.86 31.58
N ARG A 71 -15.16 36.25 30.84
CA ARG A 71 -16.48 35.64 30.91
C ARG A 71 -16.62 34.52 29.88
N GLY A 72 -16.95 33.31 30.33
CA GLY A 72 -17.12 32.12 29.49
C GLY A 72 -15.88 31.21 29.40
N ASP A 73 -15.97 30.19 28.55
CA ASP A 73 -14.93 29.16 28.39
C ASP A 73 -13.78 29.68 27.52
N LEU A 74 -12.56 29.31 27.89
CA LEU A 74 -11.33 29.68 27.19
C LEU A 74 -10.56 28.42 26.79
N ALA A 75 -10.21 28.32 25.51
CA ALA A 75 -9.28 27.31 25.02
C ALA A 75 -8.07 27.99 24.34
N VAL A 76 -6.87 27.61 24.78
CA VAL A 76 -5.61 28.12 24.25
C VAL A 76 -4.79 26.97 23.66
N ILE A 77 -4.21 27.19 22.48
CA ILE A 77 -3.36 26.20 21.82
C ILE A 77 -2.01 26.79 21.42
N GLY A 78 -0.93 26.08 21.78
CA GLY A 78 0.43 26.34 21.33
C GLY A 78 0.99 27.68 21.80
N GLY A 79 1.44 27.75 23.05
CA GLY A 79 2.09 28.93 23.66
C GLY A 79 1.82 29.05 25.17
N PRO A 80 2.65 29.78 25.93
CA PRO A 80 2.48 29.90 27.38
C PRO A 80 1.21 30.68 27.76
N VAL A 81 0.52 30.21 28.79
CA VAL A 81 -0.71 30.82 29.33
C VAL A 81 -0.42 31.38 30.72
N ARG A 82 -0.56 32.69 30.91
CA ARG A 82 -0.38 33.36 32.20
C ARG A 82 -1.70 33.94 32.69
N ILE A 83 -2.16 33.52 33.86
CA ILE A 83 -3.45 33.95 34.44
C ILE A 83 -3.19 34.63 35.77
N ALA A 84 -3.32 35.96 35.82
CA ALA A 84 -3.31 36.75 37.05
C ALA A 84 -4.72 37.24 37.47
N GLY A 85 -5.67 37.29 36.52
CA GLY A 85 -7.07 37.67 36.73
C GLY A 85 -8.03 36.50 36.95
N LEU A 86 -9.34 36.72 36.71
CA LEU A 86 -10.39 35.72 36.93
C LEU A 86 -10.95 35.16 35.59
N VAL A 87 -10.95 33.85 35.44
CA VAL A 87 -11.69 33.13 34.39
C VAL A 87 -12.95 32.54 35.02
N THR A 88 -14.12 32.96 34.56
CA THR A 88 -15.41 32.50 35.14
C THR A 88 -15.92 31.19 34.57
N GLY A 89 -15.46 30.79 33.38
CA GLY A 89 -15.74 29.49 32.76
C GLY A 89 -14.59 28.49 32.92
N GLN A 90 -14.58 27.49 32.04
CA GLN A 90 -13.54 26.47 32.00
C GLN A 90 -12.31 26.95 31.21
N LEU A 91 -11.13 26.48 31.59
CA LEU A 91 -9.88 26.75 30.87
C LEU A 91 -9.27 25.44 30.34
N ILE A 92 -9.00 25.41 29.05
CA ILE A 92 -8.33 24.30 28.37
C ILE A 92 -7.04 24.81 27.73
N ALA A 93 -5.91 24.23 28.10
CA ALA A 93 -4.62 24.54 27.51
C ALA A 93 -4.09 23.32 26.75
N ILE A 94 -3.87 23.47 25.44
CA ILE A 94 -3.47 22.39 24.54
C ILE A 94 -2.05 22.67 24.05
N ASN A 95 -1.12 21.76 24.34
CA ASN A 95 0.31 21.88 24.08
C ASN A 95 0.87 23.21 24.60
N SER A 96 0.48 23.55 25.84
CA SER A 96 0.70 24.85 26.46
C SER A 96 0.94 24.70 27.96
N ASP A 97 1.95 25.40 28.49
CA ASP A 97 2.18 25.52 29.92
C ASP A 97 1.29 26.63 30.52
N VAL A 98 0.74 26.38 31.70
CA VAL A 98 -0.12 27.33 32.42
C VAL A 98 0.56 27.81 33.70
N ALA A 99 0.73 29.12 33.83
CA ALA A 99 1.17 29.78 35.05
C ALA A 99 -0.01 30.55 35.66
N LEU A 100 -0.44 30.14 36.85
CA LEU A 100 -1.39 30.91 37.67
C LEU A 100 -0.57 31.86 38.55
N GLU A 101 -0.65 33.15 38.29
CA GLU A 101 0.18 34.17 38.93
C GLU A 101 -0.64 35.01 39.92
N GLY A 102 -0.07 35.35 41.08
CA GLY A 102 -0.71 36.24 42.05
C GLY A 102 -2.11 35.77 42.50
N SER A 103 -3.15 36.54 42.17
CA SER A 103 -4.56 36.26 42.48
C SER A 103 -5.30 35.49 41.37
N GLY A 104 -4.58 34.90 40.41
CA GLY A 104 -5.15 34.17 39.29
C GLY A 104 -6.12 33.07 39.73
N ARG A 105 -7.36 33.12 39.21
CA ARG A 105 -8.41 32.15 39.54
C ARG A 105 -9.15 31.65 38.31
N VAL A 106 -9.39 30.34 38.28
CA VAL A 106 -10.31 29.69 37.34
C VAL A 106 -11.49 29.16 38.15
N ALA A 107 -12.68 29.69 37.88
CA ALA A 107 -13.90 29.30 38.57
C ALA A 107 -14.45 27.95 38.10
N GLY A 108 -14.20 27.58 36.83
CA GLY A 108 -14.51 26.26 36.28
C GLY A 108 -13.36 25.27 36.37
N ASP A 109 -13.44 24.23 35.55
CA ASP A 109 -12.40 23.21 35.41
C ASP A 109 -11.17 23.75 34.66
N LEU A 110 -9.99 23.25 35.03
CA LEU A 110 -8.74 23.50 34.32
C LEU A 110 -8.22 22.18 33.74
N THR A 111 -8.18 22.05 32.42
CA THR A 111 -7.61 20.89 31.72
C THR A 111 -6.37 21.31 30.93
N VAL A 112 -5.22 20.72 31.25
CA VAL A 112 -3.95 20.97 30.56
C VAL A 112 -3.47 19.70 29.89
N VAL A 113 -3.17 19.78 28.61
CA VAL A 113 -2.68 18.66 27.79
C VAL A 113 -1.38 19.09 27.11
N GLY A 114 -0.33 18.27 27.19
CA GLY A 114 0.96 18.57 26.57
C GLY A 114 1.75 19.69 27.22
N GLY A 115 1.49 19.99 28.49
CA GLY A 115 2.14 21.06 29.24
C GLY A 115 2.01 20.87 30.76
N GLU A 116 2.60 21.79 31.52
CA GLU A 116 2.62 21.77 32.98
C GLU A 116 1.86 22.96 33.59
N VAL A 117 1.48 22.83 34.87
CA VAL A 117 0.83 23.90 35.64
C VAL A 117 1.75 24.37 36.75
N SER A 118 2.03 25.67 36.81
CA SER A 118 2.90 26.32 37.80
C SER A 118 2.17 27.45 38.53
N GLY A 119 2.67 27.85 39.71
CA GLY A 119 2.10 28.95 40.51
C GLY A 119 0.80 28.62 41.27
N ARG A 120 0.45 27.33 41.37
CA ARG A 120 -0.80 26.87 41.99
C ARG A 120 -0.90 27.18 43.50
N SER A 121 -2.10 27.55 43.93
CA SER A 121 -2.53 27.65 45.33
C SER A 121 -3.83 26.82 45.49
N PRO A 122 -4.19 26.30 46.67
CA PRO A 122 -5.43 25.53 46.87
C PRO A 122 -6.72 26.26 46.45
N THR A 123 -6.65 27.58 46.24
CA THR A 123 -7.79 28.44 45.86
C THR A 123 -7.75 28.95 44.41
N SER A 124 -6.77 28.52 43.60
CA SER A 124 -6.56 29.04 42.25
C SER A 124 -7.44 28.37 41.19
N VAL A 125 -7.99 27.18 41.46
CA VAL A 125 -8.96 26.48 40.59
C VAL A 125 -10.11 26.00 41.48
N ALA A 126 -11.34 26.40 41.17
CA ALA A 126 -12.51 26.00 41.94
C ALA A 126 -13.14 24.68 41.44
N GLY A 127 -12.96 24.34 40.15
CA GLY A 127 -13.38 23.07 39.56
C GLY A 127 -12.31 21.98 39.56
N GLU A 128 -12.46 20.99 38.68
CA GLU A 128 -11.50 19.88 38.56
C GLU A 128 -10.23 20.30 37.81
N LEU A 129 -9.06 19.94 38.35
CA LEU A 129 -7.77 20.11 37.68
C LEU A 129 -7.29 18.79 37.07
N ARG A 130 -7.23 18.72 35.74
CA ARG A 130 -6.71 17.56 34.99
C ARG A 130 -5.48 17.96 34.19
N VAL A 131 -4.34 17.33 34.47
CA VAL A 131 -3.07 17.62 33.77
C VAL A 131 -2.53 16.35 33.13
N TRP A 132 -2.28 16.43 31.82
CA TRP A 132 -1.71 15.36 31.01
C TRP A 132 -0.42 15.86 30.36
N LYS A 133 0.71 15.24 30.70
CA LYS A 133 2.01 15.60 30.11
C LYS A 133 2.13 15.23 28.63
N ALA A 134 1.37 14.23 28.17
CA ALA A 134 1.39 13.80 26.79
C ALA A 134 0.76 14.89 25.87
N PRO A 135 1.43 15.29 24.78
CA PRO A 135 0.91 16.31 23.87
C PRO A 135 -0.25 15.79 23.02
N LEU A 136 -1.18 16.68 22.70
CA LEU A 136 -2.23 16.41 21.72
C LEU A 136 -1.65 16.55 20.31
N ARG A 137 -1.75 15.49 19.52
CA ARG A 137 -1.53 15.56 18.07
C ARG A 137 -2.88 15.78 17.39
N PHE A 138 -2.98 16.85 16.60
CA PHE A 138 -4.22 17.22 15.92
C PHE A 138 -3.93 17.62 14.47
N GLN A 139 -4.94 17.45 13.62
CA GLN A 139 -4.97 17.95 12.26
C GLN A 139 -5.97 19.12 12.20
N GLU A 140 -5.66 20.11 11.37
CA GLU A 140 -6.54 21.25 11.16
C GLU A 140 -7.53 20.96 10.01
N GLU A 141 -8.81 21.19 10.29
CA GLU A 141 -9.93 21.09 9.35
C GLU A 141 -10.62 22.46 9.30
N GLY A 142 -10.08 23.37 8.49
CA GLY A 142 -10.53 24.76 8.46
C GLY A 142 -10.25 25.48 9.79
N GLU A 143 -11.29 25.96 10.47
CA GLU A 143 -11.16 26.58 11.80
C GLU A 143 -11.23 25.57 12.97
N ARG A 144 -11.53 24.31 12.69
CA ARG A 144 -11.68 23.25 13.68
C ARG A 144 -10.41 22.41 13.78
N ILE A 145 -10.24 21.72 14.91
CA ILE A 145 -9.18 20.72 15.07
C ILE A 145 -9.80 19.33 15.24
N ALA A 146 -9.20 18.33 14.60
CA ALA A 146 -9.57 16.93 14.78
C ALA A 146 -8.37 16.17 15.39
N PRO A 147 -8.59 15.28 16.38
CA PRO A 147 -7.51 14.49 16.94
C PRO A 147 -6.96 13.56 15.86
N VAL A 148 -5.64 13.55 15.66
CA VAL A 148 -5.01 12.53 14.83
C VAL A 148 -5.14 11.21 15.58
N ALA A 149 -5.96 10.30 15.06
CA ALA A 149 -6.09 8.97 15.62
C ALA A 149 -4.73 8.27 15.55
N VAL A 150 -3.97 8.31 16.63
CA VAL A 150 -3.01 7.25 16.89
C VAL A 150 -3.88 6.03 17.15
N ALA A 151 -3.83 5.04 16.27
CA ALA A 151 -4.51 3.77 16.48
C ALA A 151 -4.02 3.20 17.82
N ASP A 152 -4.80 3.40 18.88
CA ASP A 152 -4.53 2.87 20.22
C ASP A 152 -5.16 1.49 20.40
N ASP A 153 -5.56 0.85 19.30
CA ASP A 153 -5.64 -0.61 19.22
C ASP A 153 -4.23 -1.14 19.01
N ASP A 154 -3.43 -1.07 20.07
CA ASP A 154 -2.20 -1.84 20.16
C ASP A 154 -2.46 -3.02 21.10
N PRO A 155 -2.86 -4.19 20.55
CA PRO A 155 -3.15 -5.37 21.33
C PRO A 155 -1.99 -5.69 22.28
N ARG A 156 -2.30 -6.28 23.45
CA ARG A 156 -1.32 -6.68 24.47
C ARG A 156 -0.12 -7.48 23.91
N TRP A 157 -0.26 -8.16 22.77
CA TRP A 157 0.83 -8.88 22.09
C TRP A 157 1.88 -7.95 21.42
N GLN A 158 1.52 -6.72 21.02
CA GLN A 158 2.47 -5.72 20.50
C GLN A 158 3.33 -5.10 21.62
N ARG A 159 2.83 -5.00 22.85
CA ARG A 159 3.63 -4.60 24.02
C ARG A 159 4.71 -5.64 24.37
N TRP A 160 4.42 -6.92 24.20
CA TRP A 160 5.43 -7.98 24.30
C TRP A 160 6.53 -7.85 23.22
N ARG A 161 6.18 -7.44 21.99
CA ARG A 161 7.17 -7.14 20.93
C ARG A 161 8.02 -5.89 21.21
N ARG A 162 7.41 -4.79 21.69
CA ARG A 162 8.14 -3.54 22.00
C ARG A 162 9.12 -3.69 23.17
N ASN A 163 8.82 -4.54 24.15
CA ASN A 163 9.73 -4.76 25.29
C ASN A 163 10.96 -5.59 24.92
N TYR A 164 10.93 -6.37 23.84
CA TYR A 164 12.11 -7.06 23.27
C TYR A 164 12.88 -6.22 22.23
N GLU A 165 12.36 -5.06 21.82
CA GLU A 165 13.05 -4.10 20.95
C GLU A 165 14.13 -3.29 21.68
N VAL A 166 14.26 -3.48 23.00
CA VAL A 166 15.26 -2.83 23.85
C VAL A 166 16.60 -3.56 23.69
N GLN A 167 17.37 -3.11 22.68
CA GLN A 167 18.81 -3.37 22.48
C GLN A 167 19.23 -4.86 22.44
N GLY A 168 19.08 -5.50 21.27
CA GLY A 168 19.66 -6.82 21.02
C GLY A 168 19.28 -7.44 19.67
N ALA A 169 19.70 -8.69 19.48
CA ALA A 169 19.17 -9.59 18.46
C ALA A 169 17.87 -10.21 18.97
N TRP A 170 16.82 -10.23 18.14
CA TRP A 170 15.55 -10.86 18.45
C TRP A 170 15.11 -11.77 17.32
N GLY A 171 14.45 -12.86 17.68
CA GLY A 171 13.89 -13.84 16.76
C GLY A 171 12.42 -14.07 17.03
N ASP A 172 11.62 -14.17 15.99
CA ASP A 172 10.22 -14.61 16.08
C ASP A 172 9.90 -15.72 15.09
N LEU A 173 8.94 -16.58 15.45
CA LEU A 173 8.28 -17.46 14.50
C LEU A 173 7.19 -16.63 13.79
N PHE A 174 7.32 -16.48 12.48
CA PHE A 174 6.41 -15.69 11.66
C PHE A 174 5.48 -16.62 10.88
N ALA A 175 4.18 -16.33 10.93
CA ALA A 175 3.16 -16.97 10.11
C ALA A 175 2.24 -15.90 9.52
N ALA A 176 2.05 -15.89 8.21
CA ALA A 176 1.18 -14.95 7.50
C ALA A 176 0.81 -15.51 6.12
N SER A 177 -0.01 -14.79 5.36
CA SER A 177 -0.14 -15.05 3.93
C SER A 177 1.14 -14.67 3.18
N ALA A 178 1.60 -15.48 2.23
CA ALA A 178 2.82 -15.23 1.45
C ALA A 178 2.69 -13.99 0.55
N HIS A 179 1.48 -13.83 0.01
CA HIS A 179 0.93 -12.69 -0.72
C HIS A 179 -0.58 -12.92 -0.85
N THR A 180 -1.24 -12.22 -1.77
CA THR A 180 -2.70 -12.21 -1.85
C THR A 180 -3.30 -13.44 -2.51
N TYR A 181 -4.55 -13.70 -2.14
CA TYR A 181 -5.36 -14.81 -2.64
C TYR A 181 -5.45 -14.76 -4.16
N ASN A 182 -5.27 -15.89 -4.83
CA ASN A 182 -5.28 -15.93 -6.29
C ASN A 182 -5.68 -17.30 -6.83
N ARG A 183 -6.00 -17.34 -8.14
CA ARG A 183 -6.51 -18.55 -8.79
C ARG A 183 -5.51 -19.70 -8.92
N VAL A 184 -4.21 -19.45 -8.73
CA VAL A 184 -3.12 -20.42 -8.95
C VAL A 184 -2.69 -21.07 -7.64
N GLU A 185 -2.73 -20.34 -6.52
CA GLU A 185 -2.24 -20.84 -5.22
C GLU A 185 -3.30 -20.87 -4.12
N GLY A 186 -4.50 -20.34 -4.37
CA GLY A 186 -5.48 -20.13 -3.31
C GLY A 186 -4.96 -19.10 -2.31
N LEU A 187 -4.94 -19.46 -1.02
CA LEU A 187 -4.31 -18.68 0.05
C LEU A 187 -2.91 -19.21 0.32
N PRO A 188 -1.84 -18.62 -0.24
CA PRO A 188 -0.49 -19.07 0.07
C PRO A 188 -0.13 -18.64 1.49
N LEU A 189 0.36 -19.57 2.31
CA LEU A 189 0.77 -19.35 3.69
C LEU A 189 2.30 -19.41 3.78
N VAL A 190 2.92 -18.43 4.44
CA VAL A 190 4.34 -18.46 4.82
C VAL A 190 4.47 -18.78 6.29
N ILE A 191 5.38 -19.69 6.63
CA ILE A 191 5.71 -20.03 8.02
C ILE A 191 7.22 -20.19 8.15
N GLY A 192 7.83 -19.57 9.17
CA GLY A 192 9.20 -19.85 9.56
C GLY A 192 9.85 -18.77 10.42
N PRO A 193 11.12 -18.96 10.82
CA PRO A 193 11.81 -18.02 11.68
C PRO A 193 12.20 -16.73 10.96
N ARG A 194 12.13 -15.62 11.69
CA ARG A 194 12.68 -14.34 11.32
C ARG A 194 13.57 -13.83 12.43
N LEU A 195 14.80 -13.50 12.08
CA LEU A 195 15.83 -13.00 12.96
C LEU A 195 16.15 -11.57 12.56
N ARG A 196 16.17 -10.66 13.54
CA ARG A 196 16.53 -9.26 13.35
C ARG A 196 17.51 -8.86 14.41
N THR A 197 18.58 -8.21 13.99
CA THR A 197 19.58 -7.65 14.89
C THR A 197 19.82 -6.19 14.54
N ARG A 198 20.07 -5.40 15.57
CA ARG A 198 20.41 -4.00 15.42
C ARG A 198 21.62 -3.68 16.26
N HIS A 199 22.63 -3.10 15.63
CA HIS A 199 23.81 -2.58 16.29
C HIS A 199 24.08 -1.17 15.77
N GLY A 200 23.83 -0.16 16.61
CA GLY A 200 23.85 1.24 16.21
C GLY A 200 22.91 1.52 15.03
N ASP A 201 23.50 1.96 13.93
CA ASP A 201 22.82 2.27 12.65
C ASP A 201 22.82 1.11 11.66
N THR A 202 23.41 -0.03 12.03
CA THR A 202 23.36 -1.27 11.26
C THR A 202 22.16 -2.11 11.70
N ARG A 203 21.40 -2.61 10.73
CA ARG A 203 20.34 -3.59 10.94
C ARG A 203 20.62 -4.80 10.05
N ALA A 204 20.60 -6.00 10.60
CA ALA A 204 20.58 -7.22 9.80
C ALA A 204 19.28 -7.97 10.01
N THR A 205 18.72 -8.50 8.92
CA THR A 205 17.49 -9.29 8.91
C THR A 205 17.75 -10.59 8.16
N VAL A 206 17.36 -11.71 8.77
CA VAL A 206 17.35 -13.03 8.14
C VAL A 206 15.95 -13.60 8.26
N GLU A 207 15.36 -14.00 7.15
CA GLU A 207 14.03 -14.58 7.02
C GLU A 207 14.17 -15.93 6.33
N VAL A 208 13.66 -16.99 6.92
CA VAL A 208 13.67 -18.35 6.36
C VAL A 208 12.25 -18.89 6.44
N PHE A 209 11.51 -18.86 5.34
CA PHE A 209 10.11 -19.24 5.31
C PHE A 209 9.87 -20.40 4.34
N GLY A 210 9.06 -21.36 4.76
CA GLY A 210 8.38 -22.29 3.88
C GLY A 210 7.07 -21.67 3.38
N ILE A 211 6.71 -21.93 2.13
CA ILE A 211 5.45 -21.50 1.51
C ILE A 211 4.58 -22.75 1.32
N PHE A 212 3.33 -22.69 1.80
CA PHE A 212 2.32 -23.71 1.61
C PHE A 212 1.14 -23.13 0.82
N ARG A 213 0.80 -23.73 -0.32
CA ARG A 213 -0.26 -23.27 -1.22
C ARG A 213 -1.52 -24.08 -0.98
N THR A 214 -2.67 -23.41 -0.82
CA THR A 214 -3.96 -24.06 -0.55
C THR A 214 -4.86 -24.13 -1.79
N GLY A 215 -4.26 -24.03 -2.98
CA GLY A 215 -5.00 -23.96 -4.25
C GLY A 215 -5.71 -25.27 -4.59
N ASP A 216 -5.13 -26.41 -4.20
CA ASP A 216 -5.72 -27.74 -4.31
C ASP A 216 -6.16 -28.26 -2.92
N GLU A 217 -6.46 -29.56 -2.81
CA GLU A 217 -6.50 -30.25 -1.52
C GLU A 217 -5.21 -29.96 -0.71
N LEU A 218 -5.31 -29.96 0.63
CA LEU A 218 -4.16 -29.81 1.53
C LEU A 218 -3.24 -31.05 1.45
N SER A 219 -2.54 -31.21 0.32
CA SER A 219 -1.61 -32.29 0.06
C SER A 219 -0.17 -31.78 0.12
N TRP A 220 0.69 -32.58 0.77
CA TRP A 220 2.13 -32.31 0.90
C TRP A 220 2.88 -32.72 -0.37
N GLU A 221 2.56 -32.07 -1.48
CA GLU A 221 3.20 -32.31 -2.77
C GLU A 221 4.25 -31.24 -3.09
N PRO A 222 5.34 -31.57 -3.80
CA PRO A 222 6.33 -30.58 -4.24
C PRO A 222 5.74 -29.41 -5.02
N ALA A 223 4.59 -29.60 -5.69
CA ALA A 223 3.91 -28.54 -6.40
C ALA A 223 3.26 -27.48 -5.47
N ASN A 224 2.85 -27.88 -4.26
CA ASN A 224 2.20 -27.05 -3.24
C ASN A 224 3.18 -26.38 -2.28
N LEU A 225 4.46 -26.79 -2.32
CA LEU A 225 5.51 -26.31 -1.44
C LEU A 225 6.43 -25.33 -2.16
N GLY A 226 6.84 -24.29 -1.45
CA GLY A 226 7.85 -23.34 -1.91
C GLY A 226 8.69 -22.86 -0.74
N HIS A 227 9.62 -21.96 -1.02
CA HIS A 227 10.44 -21.37 0.03
C HIS A 227 10.79 -19.93 -0.30
N ARG A 228 11.06 -19.15 0.75
CA ARG A 228 11.53 -17.77 0.68
C ARG A 228 12.58 -17.59 1.75
N VAL A 229 13.83 -17.45 1.32
CA VAL A 229 14.95 -17.10 2.18
C VAL A 229 15.44 -15.72 1.81
N ARG A 230 15.62 -14.85 2.79
CA ARG A 230 16.19 -13.51 2.61
C ARG A 230 17.20 -13.25 3.71
N ALA A 231 18.36 -12.72 3.34
CA ALA A 231 19.31 -12.14 4.26
C ALA A 231 19.65 -10.73 3.78
N GLU A 232 19.57 -9.73 4.65
CA GLU A 232 19.87 -8.34 4.32
C GLU A 232 20.61 -7.67 5.47
N VAL A 233 21.65 -6.93 5.14
CA VAL A 233 22.31 -5.98 6.04
C VAL A 233 22.06 -4.58 5.50
N ARG A 234 21.55 -3.70 6.36
CA ARG A 234 21.24 -2.30 6.07
C ARG A 234 22.04 -1.40 7.01
N GLN A 235 22.72 -0.42 6.44
CA GLN A 235 23.49 0.59 7.15
C GLN A 235 22.86 1.97 6.93
N GLY A 236 22.52 2.68 8.01
CA GLY A 236 22.01 4.05 7.97
C GLY A 236 20.58 4.21 8.49
N ARG A 237 20.21 5.46 8.84
CA ARG A 237 18.86 5.80 9.36
C ARG A 237 17.97 6.40 8.27
N ASN A 238 18.31 7.60 7.80
CA ASN A 238 17.53 8.36 6.82
C ASN A 238 18.10 8.24 5.40
N SER A 239 19.39 7.97 5.29
CA SER A 239 20.09 7.66 4.06
C SER A 239 21.15 6.60 4.35
N GLY A 240 21.50 5.81 3.34
CA GLY A 240 22.50 4.78 3.47
C GLY A 240 22.39 3.72 2.40
N PHE A 241 22.88 2.52 2.71
CA PHE A 241 22.90 1.40 1.78
C PHE A 241 22.41 0.12 2.44
N ALA A 242 21.93 -0.82 1.64
CA ALA A 242 21.60 -2.17 2.04
C ALA A 242 22.17 -3.15 1.03
N ILE A 243 22.64 -4.29 1.49
CA ILE A 243 23.11 -5.40 0.67
C ILE A 243 22.40 -6.66 1.17
N GLY A 244 21.88 -7.45 0.26
CA GLY A 244 21.17 -8.66 0.61
C GLY A 244 21.17 -9.72 -0.47
N GLY A 245 20.74 -10.90 -0.07
CA GLY A 245 20.54 -12.06 -0.93
C GLY A 245 19.17 -12.66 -0.69
N ARG A 246 18.65 -13.31 -1.73
CA ARG A 246 17.40 -14.06 -1.69
C ARG A 246 17.57 -15.40 -2.38
N LEU A 247 16.93 -16.42 -1.82
CA LEU A 247 16.63 -17.70 -2.46
C LEU A 247 15.12 -17.90 -2.42
N TYR A 248 14.52 -18.32 -3.53
CA TYR A 248 13.08 -18.40 -3.62
C TYR A 248 12.64 -19.53 -4.54
N ASP A 249 11.49 -20.10 -4.18
CA ASP A 249 10.62 -20.88 -5.05
C ASP A 249 9.20 -20.36 -4.85
N GLU A 250 8.83 -19.40 -5.69
CA GLU A 250 7.64 -18.56 -5.54
C GLU A 250 6.85 -18.48 -6.84
N VAL A 251 5.53 -18.40 -6.71
CA VAL A 251 4.66 -17.97 -7.80
C VAL A 251 4.56 -16.45 -7.71
N THR A 252 4.74 -15.78 -8.83
CA THR A 252 4.75 -14.31 -8.89
C THR A 252 3.85 -13.83 -10.01
N PRO A 253 3.20 -12.66 -9.84
CA PRO A 253 2.44 -12.07 -10.92
C PRO A 253 3.35 -11.54 -12.05
N VAL A 254 2.83 -11.60 -13.28
CA VAL A 254 3.45 -11.10 -14.53
C VAL A 254 3.46 -9.57 -14.57
N GLU A 255 2.34 -8.94 -14.19
CA GLU A 255 2.20 -7.48 -14.10
C GLU A 255 1.72 -7.09 -12.69
N ARG A 256 2.39 -6.12 -12.06
CA ARG A 256 2.03 -5.59 -10.72
C ARG A 256 1.59 -4.12 -10.74
N TRP A 257 1.72 -3.44 -11.87
CA TRP A 257 1.59 -1.98 -11.95
C TRP A 257 0.13 -1.49 -12.01
N ALA A 258 -0.79 -2.36 -12.44
CA ALA A 258 -2.20 -2.02 -12.59
C ALA A 258 -2.91 -1.98 -11.21
N LEU A 259 -3.35 -3.13 -10.69
CA LEU A 259 -4.09 -3.18 -9.43
C LEU A 259 -3.20 -3.56 -8.24
N SER A 260 -3.54 -3.06 -7.05
CA SER A 260 -2.85 -3.41 -5.82
C SER A 260 -3.01 -4.90 -5.49
N ASP A 261 -2.10 -5.43 -4.67
CA ASP A 261 -2.17 -6.83 -4.24
C ASP A 261 -3.51 -7.12 -3.53
N ASP A 262 -3.94 -6.21 -2.65
CA ASP A 262 -5.15 -6.35 -1.83
C ASP A 262 -6.42 -6.31 -2.66
N GLU A 263 -6.49 -5.40 -3.65
CA GLU A 263 -7.64 -5.31 -4.57
C GLU A 263 -7.80 -6.60 -5.37
N VAL A 264 -6.70 -7.14 -5.90
CA VAL A 264 -6.76 -8.40 -6.65
C VAL A 264 -7.10 -9.57 -5.74
N GLY A 265 -6.55 -9.61 -4.53
CA GLY A 265 -6.84 -10.66 -3.55
C GLY A 265 -8.30 -10.71 -3.15
N LEU A 266 -8.87 -9.55 -2.82
CA LEU A 266 -10.27 -9.43 -2.42
C LEU A 266 -11.23 -9.70 -3.59
N ALA A 267 -10.93 -9.18 -4.79
CA ALA A 267 -11.70 -9.51 -5.98
C ALA A 267 -11.68 -11.02 -6.28
N SER A 268 -10.55 -11.68 -6.06
CA SER A 268 -10.40 -13.13 -6.27
C SER A 268 -11.24 -13.92 -5.26
N VAL A 269 -11.08 -13.71 -3.96
CA VAL A 269 -11.77 -14.51 -2.94
C VAL A 269 -13.27 -14.23 -2.88
N LEU A 270 -13.69 -12.99 -3.14
CA LEU A 270 -15.11 -12.61 -3.07
C LEU A 270 -15.86 -12.96 -4.36
N PHE A 271 -15.26 -12.69 -5.52
CA PHE A 271 -15.99 -12.67 -6.80
C PHE A 271 -15.38 -13.56 -7.90
N THR A 272 -14.43 -14.45 -7.59
CA THR A 272 -13.80 -15.31 -8.61
C THR A 272 -13.12 -14.48 -9.73
N ARG A 273 -12.73 -13.23 -9.42
CA ARG A 273 -12.14 -12.29 -10.38
C ARG A 273 -10.69 -11.98 -10.06
N ASP A 274 -9.80 -12.64 -10.80
CA ASP A 274 -8.36 -12.46 -10.70
C ASP A 274 -7.81 -11.72 -11.93
N PHE A 275 -7.34 -10.49 -11.67
CA PHE A 275 -6.83 -9.54 -12.66
C PHE A 275 -5.31 -9.65 -12.90
N ARG A 276 -4.69 -10.76 -12.54
CA ARG A 276 -3.25 -11.00 -12.76
C ARG A 276 -3.01 -12.28 -13.52
N ASP A 277 -1.81 -12.45 -14.03
CA ASP A 277 -1.32 -13.76 -14.48
C ASP A 277 -0.11 -14.13 -13.66
N TYR A 278 0.13 -15.43 -13.51
CA TYR A 278 1.14 -15.93 -12.60
C TYR A 278 2.08 -16.90 -13.29
N TYR A 279 3.35 -16.85 -12.89
CA TYR A 279 4.36 -17.81 -13.29
C TYR A 279 5.20 -18.19 -12.08
N GLN A 280 5.85 -19.36 -12.14
CA GLN A 280 6.76 -19.79 -11.10
C GLN A 280 8.17 -19.31 -11.42
N ARG A 281 8.87 -18.85 -10.39
CA ARG A 281 10.31 -18.63 -10.41
C ARG A 281 10.97 -19.40 -9.28
N HIS A 282 12.04 -20.11 -9.60
CA HIS A 282 12.87 -20.81 -8.64
C HIS A 282 14.33 -20.42 -8.88
N GLY A 283 14.97 -19.79 -7.92
CA GLY A 283 16.36 -19.37 -8.07
C GLY A 283 16.88 -18.53 -6.92
N GLY A 284 17.90 -17.73 -7.23
CA GLY A 284 18.58 -16.90 -6.25
C GLY A 284 19.04 -15.58 -6.85
N SER A 285 19.07 -14.55 -6.01
CA SER A 285 19.52 -13.21 -6.41
C SER A 285 20.24 -12.48 -5.29
N GLY A 286 21.33 -11.78 -5.62
CA GLY A 286 21.95 -10.77 -4.77
C GLY A 286 21.50 -9.37 -5.18
N TYR A 287 21.39 -8.45 -4.22
CA TYR A 287 21.02 -7.07 -4.51
C TYR A 287 21.73 -6.07 -3.59
N ALA A 288 21.94 -4.88 -4.12
CA ALA A 288 22.38 -3.70 -3.38
C ALA A 288 21.35 -2.58 -3.55
N THR A 289 21.06 -1.84 -2.48
CA THR A 289 20.11 -0.73 -2.48
C THR A 289 20.75 0.49 -1.86
N LEU A 290 20.72 1.61 -2.56
CA LEU A 290 20.97 2.93 -2.00
C LEU A 290 19.62 3.53 -1.63
N TYR A 291 19.51 4.15 -0.47
CA TYR A 291 18.29 4.86 -0.07
C TYR A 291 18.63 6.22 0.55
N GLY A 292 17.71 7.17 0.41
CA GLY A 292 17.93 8.56 0.81
C GLY A 292 16.68 9.25 1.33
N ALA A 293 16.80 10.57 1.52
CA ALA A 293 15.69 11.44 1.89
C ALA A 293 14.56 11.37 0.85
N ALA A 294 13.34 11.76 1.24
CA ALA A 294 12.13 11.66 0.41
C ALA A 294 11.85 10.24 -0.10
N GLN A 295 12.05 9.24 0.78
CA GLN A 295 11.78 7.81 0.51
C GLN A 295 12.35 7.33 -0.83
N THR A 296 13.49 7.88 -1.22
CA THR A 296 14.17 7.54 -2.47
C THR A 296 14.92 6.22 -2.31
N SER A 297 14.88 5.38 -3.33
CA SER A 297 15.68 4.16 -3.37
C SER A 297 16.11 3.79 -4.78
N LEU A 298 17.36 3.34 -4.92
CA LEU A 298 17.89 2.72 -6.13
C LEU A 298 18.39 1.33 -5.77
N THR A 299 17.77 0.30 -6.34
CA THR A 299 18.15 -1.11 -6.13
C THR A 299 18.73 -1.69 -7.41
N VAL A 300 19.88 -2.34 -7.32
CA VAL A 300 20.44 -3.18 -8.38
C VAL A 300 20.43 -4.62 -7.89
N ALA A 301 19.84 -5.52 -8.67
CA ALA A 301 19.76 -6.94 -8.37
C ALA A 301 20.32 -7.76 -9.53
N VAL A 302 21.07 -8.81 -9.20
CA VAL A 302 21.61 -9.79 -10.15
C VAL A 302 21.26 -11.18 -9.65
N GLY A 303 20.74 -12.03 -10.52
CA GLY A 303 20.34 -13.38 -10.12
C GLY A 303 20.18 -14.33 -11.28
N GLU A 304 19.93 -15.59 -10.93
CA GLU A 304 19.57 -16.65 -11.86
C GLU A 304 18.25 -17.27 -11.41
N GLU A 305 17.31 -17.40 -12.34
CA GLU A 305 15.96 -17.91 -12.12
C GLU A 305 15.64 -19.02 -13.14
N ARG A 306 15.10 -20.13 -12.66
CA ARG A 306 14.35 -21.08 -13.48
C ARG A 306 12.89 -20.67 -13.52
N TRP A 307 12.36 -20.45 -14.72
CA TRP A 307 10.97 -20.11 -14.94
C TRP A 307 10.14 -21.34 -15.24
N GLY A 308 8.93 -21.38 -14.68
CA GLY A 308 7.95 -22.45 -14.87
C GLY A 308 6.54 -21.89 -15.06
N SER A 309 5.74 -22.62 -15.82
CA SER A 309 4.31 -22.32 -15.97
C SER A 309 3.50 -22.94 -14.84
N ARG A 310 2.40 -22.29 -14.45
CA ARG A 310 1.44 -22.82 -13.47
C ARG A 310 0.04 -22.80 -14.05
N ALA A 311 -0.73 -23.86 -13.84
CA ALA A 311 -2.15 -23.88 -14.16
C ALA A 311 -2.97 -23.22 -13.04
N ALA A 312 -4.17 -22.75 -13.36
CA ALA A 312 -5.16 -22.36 -12.36
C ALA A 312 -5.68 -23.60 -11.61
N ARG A 313 -5.94 -23.47 -10.31
CA ARG A 313 -6.30 -24.58 -9.40
C ARG A 313 -7.74 -24.55 -8.91
N ASN A 314 -8.57 -23.66 -9.47
CA ASN A 314 -9.98 -23.49 -9.09
C ASN A 314 -10.21 -23.42 -7.55
N PRO A 315 -9.52 -22.51 -6.84
CA PRO A 315 -9.65 -22.42 -5.39
C PRO A 315 -11.04 -21.85 -5.02
N TRP A 316 -11.46 -22.02 -3.76
CA TRP A 316 -12.80 -21.61 -3.31
C TRP A 316 -13.05 -20.10 -3.42
N SER A 317 -14.31 -19.67 -3.47
CA SER A 317 -14.69 -18.26 -3.37
C SER A 317 -15.99 -18.11 -2.58
N ILE A 318 -16.27 -16.90 -2.07
CA ILE A 318 -17.38 -16.67 -1.14
C ILE A 318 -18.71 -16.52 -1.87
N PHE A 319 -18.80 -15.64 -2.88
CA PHE A 319 -20.07 -15.30 -3.51
C PHE A 319 -20.32 -15.99 -4.85
N GLN A 320 -19.27 -16.51 -5.51
CA GLN A 320 -19.36 -17.07 -6.87
C GLN A 320 -18.62 -18.42 -6.96
N SER A 321 -18.95 -19.33 -6.04
CA SER A 321 -18.25 -20.62 -5.92
C SER A 321 -18.52 -21.59 -7.08
N SER A 322 -19.53 -21.34 -7.90
CA SER A 322 -19.89 -22.16 -9.07
C SER A 322 -19.22 -21.71 -10.38
N ASP A 323 -18.63 -20.52 -10.40
CA ASP A 323 -18.05 -19.95 -11.62
C ASP A 323 -16.67 -20.54 -11.88
N LEU A 324 -16.38 -20.85 -13.14
CA LEU A 324 -15.05 -21.31 -13.54
C LEU A 324 -14.07 -20.15 -13.53
N TRP A 325 -12.92 -20.33 -12.88
CA TRP A 325 -11.83 -19.36 -12.95
C TRP A 325 -11.30 -19.24 -14.38
N ARG A 326 -10.91 -18.02 -14.76
CA ARG A 326 -10.15 -17.78 -15.99
C ARG A 326 -8.89 -18.65 -15.99
N ALA A 327 -8.60 -19.30 -17.12
CA ALA A 327 -7.35 -20.06 -17.28
C ALA A 327 -6.13 -19.17 -17.00
N ASN A 328 -5.15 -19.69 -16.27
CA ASN A 328 -3.86 -19.00 -16.15
C ASN A 328 -3.05 -19.24 -17.43
N PRO A 329 -2.62 -18.19 -18.14
CA PRO A 329 -1.80 -18.36 -19.32
C PRO A 329 -0.52 -19.12 -19.03
N SER A 330 -0.06 -19.90 -20.01
CA SER A 330 1.26 -20.50 -19.91
C SER A 330 2.33 -19.42 -19.93
N ALA A 331 3.39 -19.63 -19.17
CA ALA A 331 4.58 -18.79 -19.17
C ALA A 331 5.68 -19.51 -19.95
N ASP A 332 6.64 -18.74 -20.49
CA ASP A 332 7.84 -19.35 -21.06
C ASP A 332 8.65 -20.00 -19.94
N GLN A 333 9.21 -21.16 -20.23
CA GLN A 333 9.98 -21.96 -19.29
C GLN A 333 11.43 -22.00 -19.73
N GLY A 334 12.36 -21.98 -18.76
CA GLY A 334 13.78 -21.88 -19.07
C GLY A 334 14.63 -21.46 -17.89
N LEU A 335 15.93 -21.30 -18.14
CA LEU A 335 16.89 -20.78 -17.18
C LEU A 335 17.35 -19.40 -17.61
N MET A 336 17.24 -18.41 -16.72
CA MET A 336 17.47 -17.02 -17.04
C MET A 336 18.38 -16.36 -16.04
N LYS A 337 19.36 -15.61 -16.53
CA LYS A 337 20.16 -14.68 -15.74
C LYS A 337 19.58 -13.28 -15.91
N LEU A 338 19.28 -12.63 -14.80
CA LEU A 338 18.59 -11.35 -14.76
C LEU A 338 19.46 -10.30 -14.08
N ILE A 339 19.52 -9.12 -14.67
CA ILE A 339 19.99 -7.88 -14.05
C ILE A 339 18.79 -6.95 -14.00
N THR A 340 18.39 -6.55 -12.80
CA THR A 340 17.28 -5.60 -12.58
C THR A 340 17.79 -4.36 -11.89
N VAL A 341 17.41 -3.19 -12.39
CA VAL A 341 17.63 -1.89 -11.76
C VAL A 341 16.27 -1.28 -11.47
N THR A 342 15.98 -0.99 -10.20
CA THR A 342 14.72 -0.39 -9.77
C THR A 342 14.99 0.95 -9.10
N GLY A 343 14.41 2.01 -9.63
CA GLY A 343 14.43 3.35 -9.03
C GLY A 343 13.06 3.71 -8.46
N ARG A 344 13.03 4.28 -7.26
CA ARG A 344 11.83 4.87 -6.66
C ARG A 344 12.11 6.24 -6.08
N LEU A 345 11.17 7.14 -6.26
CA LEU A 345 11.15 8.50 -5.71
C LEU A 345 9.74 8.79 -5.23
N ASP A 346 9.60 9.16 -3.95
CA ASP A 346 8.31 9.56 -3.38
C ASP A 346 8.45 10.87 -2.62
N THR A 347 8.02 11.95 -3.28
CA THR A 347 8.02 13.31 -2.74
C THR A 347 6.61 13.75 -2.38
N ARG A 348 5.65 12.82 -2.27
CA ARG A 348 4.28 13.12 -1.91
C ARG A 348 4.24 13.75 -0.51
N ASN A 349 3.36 14.71 -0.33
CA ASN A 349 3.16 15.36 0.97
C ASN A 349 2.54 14.41 2.02
N ASP A 350 1.77 13.43 1.56
CA ASP A 350 1.13 12.38 2.35
C ASP A 350 1.00 11.13 1.47
N THR A 351 1.33 9.95 1.99
CA THR A 351 1.33 8.69 1.21
C THR A 351 -0.07 8.14 0.98
N ASP A 352 -0.98 8.42 1.90
CA ASP A 352 -2.34 7.88 1.92
C ASP A 352 -3.30 8.90 1.29
N ARG A 353 -3.04 10.20 1.52
CA ARG A 353 -3.82 11.31 0.98
C ARG A 353 -2.97 12.34 0.21
N PRO A 354 -2.32 11.93 -0.89
CA PRO A 354 -1.47 12.85 -1.65
C PRO A 354 -2.28 13.98 -2.28
N ARG A 355 -1.89 15.21 -1.95
CA ARG A 355 -2.39 16.46 -2.55
C ARG A 355 -1.33 17.17 -3.39
N SER A 356 -0.06 16.91 -3.12
CA SER A 356 1.08 17.46 -3.87
C SER A 356 2.27 16.50 -3.89
N GLY A 357 3.20 16.70 -4.82
CA GLY A 357 4.41 15.90 -4.96
C GLY A 357 4.40 14.96 -6.17
N TRP A 358 5.42 14.12 -6.22
CA TRP A 358 5.67 13.13 -7.28
C TRP A 358 5.83 11.74 -6.68
N LEU A 359 5.32 10.75 -7.41
CA LEU A 359 5.65 9.34 -7.20
C LEU A 359 6.20 8.79 -8.51
N LEU A 360 7.43 8.29 -8.49
CA LEU A 360 8.07 7.65 -9.64
C LEU A 360 8.51 6.24 -9.24
N SER A 361 8.20 5.28 -10.10
CA SER A 361 8.74 3.93 -10.08
C SER A 361 9.28 3.61 -11.47
N ALA A 362 10.57 3.31 -11.57
CA ALA A 362 11.22 2.90 -12.80
C ALA A 362 11.89 1.55 -12.60
N GLU A 363 11.76 0.67 -13.58
CA GLU A 363 12.39 -0.64 -13.64
C GLU A 363 13.07 -0.79 -14.99
N TYR A 364 14.32 -1.24 -14.98
CA TYR A 364 15.04 -1.73 -16.13
C TYR A 364 15.45 -3.17 -15.85
N GLU A 365 15.12 -4.08 -16.75
CA GLU A 365 15.48 -5.50 -16.64
C GLU A 365 16.21 -5.92 -17.90
N ARG A 366 17.37 -6.55 -17.74
CA ARG A 366 18.07 -7.26 -18.80
C ARG A 366 18.10 -8.74 -18.46
N GLY A 367 17.62 -9.56 -19.37
CA GLY A 367 17.61 -11.02 -19.24
C GLY A 367 18.44 -11.67 -20.33
N ASN A 368 19.20 -12.70 -19.96
CA ASN A 368 19.87 -13.59 -20.91
C ASN A 368 19.80 -15.03 -20.42
N GLY A 369 19.51 -15.97 -21.31
CA GLY A 369 19.33 -17.36 -20.90
C GLY A 369 18.84 -18.24 -22.04
N GLU A 370 18.21 -19.35 -21.67
CA GLU A 370 17.69 -20.34 -22.60
C GLU A 370 16.24 -20.69 -22.24
N LEU A 371 15.35 -20.58 -23.22
CA LEU A 371 13.96 -21.00 -23.11
C LEU A 371 13.83 -22.44 -23.62
N THR A 372 13.39 -23.35 -22.74
CA THR A 372 13.11 -24.74 -23.09
C THR A 372 11.70 -24.91 -23.64
N GLN A 373 10.77 -24.05 -23.23
CA GLN A 373 9.40 -24.06 -23.73
C GLN A 373 8.89 -22.63 -23.90
N VAL A 374 8.21 -22.39 -25.03
CA VAL A 374 7.65 -21.10 -25.40
C VAL A 374 6.12 -21.18 -25.29
N ALA A 375 5.52 -20.26 -24.54
CA ALA A 375 4.08 -20.19 -24.34
C ALA A 375 3.31 -19.84 -25.63
N PRO A 376 2.08 -20.34 -25.82
CA PRO A 376 1.26 -19.95 -26.95
C PRO A 376 0.88 -18.47 -26.87
N THR A 377 0.84 -17.81 -28.04
CA THR A 377 0.32 -16.44 -28.22
C THR A 377 -0.66 -16.44 -29.40
N THR A 378 -1.38 -15.35 -29.64
CA THR A 378 -2.20 -15.27 -30.85
C THR A 378 -1.32 -15.16 -32.10
N LEU A 379 -1.91 -15.44 -33.26
CA LEU A 379 -1.19 -15.47 -34.52
C LEU A 379 -0.53 -14.12 -34.84
N GLY A 380 0.72 -14.15 -35.29
CA GLY A 380 1.45 -12.93 -35.67
C GLY A 380 1.88 -12.05 -34.50
N THR A 381 1.73 -12.51 -33.25
CA THR A 381 2.17 -11.77 -32.07
C THR A 381 3.64 -12.02 -31.72
N ARG A 382 4.13 -13.23 -31.99
CA ARG A 382 5.48 -13.68 -31.63
C ARG A 382 5.94 -14.79 -32.57
N THR A 383 7.23 -14.79 -32.90
CA THR A 383 7.92 -15.83 -33.69
C THR A 383 9.05 -16.52 -32.92
N THR A 384 9.23 -16.20 -31.63
CA THR A 384 10.19 -16.86 -30.73
C THR A 384 10.02 -18.38 -30.73
N ALA A 385 11.14 -19.09 -30.89
CA ALA A 385 11.24 -20.53 -30.72
C ALA A 385 12.07 -20.85 -29.45
N PRO A 386 11.97 -22.07 -28.89
CA PRO A 386 12.86 -22.52 -27.83
C PRO A 386 14.33 -22.36 -28.23
N GLY A 387 15.18 -21.95 -27.28
CA GLY A 387 16.59 -21.67 -27.49
C GLY A 387 17.09 -20.47 -26.68
N ASN A 388 18.28 -19.99 -27.05
CA ASN A 388 18.90 -18.84 -26.40
C ASN A 388 18.08 -17.57 -26.64
N ILE A 389 17.93 -16.76 -25.60
CA ILE A 389 17.23 -15.49 -25.65
C ILE A 389 18.01 -14.42 -24.88
N THR A 390 18.06 -13.21 -25.42
CA THR A 390 18.58 -12.03 -24.72
C THR A 390 17.65 -10.85 -24.96
N TYR A 391 17.18 -10.19 -23.91
CA TYR A 391 16.32 -9.04 -24.02
C TYR A 391 16.67 -7.96 -23.00
N ALA A 392 16.26 -6.72 -23.28
CA ALA A 392 16.23 -5.62 -22.35
C ALA A 392 14.86 -4.94 -22.41
N ARG A 393 14.26 -4.70 -21.25
CA ARG A 393 12.99 -3.99 -21.11
C ARG A 393 13.08 -2.90 -20.05
N ALA A 394 12.20 -1.92 -20.16
CA ALA A 394 11.95 -0.97 -19.09
C ALA A 394 10.46 -0.79 -18.82
N LEU A 395 10.14 -0.35 -17.61
CA LEU A 395 8.82 0.08 -17.18
C LEU A 395 8.97 1.34 -16.33
N LEU A 396 8.18 2.36 -16.62
CA LEU A 396 8.10 3.62 -15.90
C LEU A 396 6.64 3.86 -15.50
N ASP A 397 6.39 4.09 -14.22
CA ASP A 397 5.13 4.64 -13.69
C ASP A 397 5.47 5.97 -13.01
N LEU A 398 4.95 7.06 -13.56
CA LEU A 398 5.16 8.42 -13.09
C LEU A 398 3.82 9.05 -12.74
N ARG A 399 3.67 9.50 -11.50
CA ARG A 399 2.47 10.18 -11.00
C ARG A 399 2.81 11.55 -10.45
N ARG A 400 1.96 12.52 -10.74
CA ARG A 400 2.04 13.90 -10.28
C ARG A 400 0.71 14.31 -9.66
N TYR A 401 0.76 14.86 -8.46
CA TYR A 401 -0.41 15.35 -7.73
C TYR A 401 -0.41 16.87 -7.66
N ASN A 402 -1.37 17.56 -8.27
CA ASN A 402 -1.37 19.02 -8.31
C ASN A 402 -2.56 19.57 -7.55
N ARG A 403 -2.33 20.20 -6.39
CA ARG A 403 -3.36 21.00 -5.70
C ARG A 403 -3.65 22.25 -6.52
N LEU A 404 -4.87 22.37 -7.04
CA LEU A 404 -5.33 23.53 -7.80
C LEU A 404 -6.02 24.56 -6.90
N ALA A 405 -6.75 24.09 -5.89
CA ALA A 405 -7.47 24.92 -4.92
C ALA A 405 -7.43 24.24 -3.54
N PRO A 406 -7.95 24.86 -2.46
CA PRO A 406 -7.95 24.26 -1.13
C PRO A 406 -8.53 22.84 -1.09
N ASN A 407 -9.60 22.60 -1.87
CA ASN A 407 -10.39 21.37 -1.90
C ASN A 407 -10.44 20.72 -3.29
N THR A 408 -9.50 21.07 -4.18
CA THR A 408 -9.48 20.59 -5.58
C THR A 408 -8.06 20.25 -6.00
N GLN A 409 -7.91 19.12 -6.69
CA GLN A 409 -6.64 18.66 -7.24
C GLN A 409 -6.79 18.03 -8.63
N LEU A 410 -5.72 18.14 -9.41
CA LEU A 410 -5.54 17.48 -10.70
C LEU A 410 -4.34 16.53 -10.61
N ASN A 411 -4.60 15.25 -10.78
CA ASN A 411 -3.61 14.19 -10.77
C ASN A 411 -3.33 13.73 -12.20
N LEU A 412 -2.06 13.49 -12.51
CA LEU A 412 -1.61 13.01 -13.81
C LEU A 412 -0.76 11.76 -13.61
N ARG A 413 -0.97 10.74 -14.42
CA ARG A 413 -0.16 9.51 -14.43
C ARG A 413 0.24 9.13 -15.83
N VAL A 414 1.48 8.70 -15.98
CA VAL A 414 2.03 8.14 -17.21
C VAL A 414 2.64 6.80 -16.88
N VAL A 415 2.20 5.76 -17.58
CA VAL A 415 2.85 4.43 -17.56
C VAL A 415 3.40 4.14 -18.94
N ALA A 416 4.70 3.91 -19.03
CA ALA A 416 5.38 3.57 -20.27
C ALA A 416 6.23 2.32 -20.04
N GLY A 417 6.00 1.27 -20.83
CA GLY A 417 6.72 0.01 -20.68
C GLY A 417 7.05 -0.58 -22.03
N GLY A 418 8.16 -1.31 -22.13
CA GLY A 418 8.42 -2.10 -23.31
C GLY A 418 9.84 -2.56 -23.53
N VAL A 419 10.02 -3.25 -24.66
CA VAL A 419 11.33 -3.71 -25.15
C VAL A 419 12.18 -2.53 -25.61
N LEU A 420 13.45 -2.55 -25.16
CA LEU A 420 14.47 -1.58 -25.50
C LEU A 420 15.49 -2.15 -26.49
N ALA A 421 15.86 -3.41 -26.33
CA ALA A 421 16.84 -4.10 -27.18
C ALA A 421 16.72 -5.61 -27.05
N GLY A 422 17.31 -6.33 -28.02
CA GLY A 422 17.39 -7.79 -28.04
C GLY A 422 16.17 -8.45 -28.69
N ASP A 423 15.92 -9.69 -28.32
CA ASP A 423 14.87 -10.56 -28.85
C ASP A 423 13.48 -10.14 -28.34
N GLN A 424 12.43 -10.73 -28.93
CA GLN A 424 11.05 -10.57 -28.48
C GLN A 424 10.90 -10.98 -27.00
N LEU A 425 10.14 -10.20 -26.22
CA LEU A 425 10.04 -10.40 -24.78
C LEU A 425 9.41 -11.78 -24.46
N PRO A 426 9.90 -12.45 -23.39
CA PRO A 426 9.21 -13.61 -22.84
C PRO A 426 7.76 -13.29 -22.47
N ALA A 427 6.87 -14.28 -22.54
CA ALA A 427 5.43 -14.09 -22.31
C ALA A 427 5.12 -13.38 -20.98
N GLN A 428 5.80 -13.78 -19.90
CA GLN A 428 5.72 -13.19 -18.55
C GLN A 428 6.43 -11.82 -18.40
N ARG A 429 6.88 -11.22 -19.50
CA ARG A 429 7.51 -9.89 -19.52
C ARG A 429 6.82 -8.91 -20.46
N ARG A 430 5.75 -9.33 -21.13
CA ARG A 430 4.93 -8.51 -22.00
C ARG A 430 3.87 -7.74 -21.22
N PHE A 431 3.29 -6.75 -21.88
CA PHE A 431 2.43 -5.75 -21.25
C PHE A 431 1.01 -5.78 -21.81
N SER A 432 0.08 -5.18 -21.07
CA SER A 432 -1.27 -4.91 -21.55
C SER A 432 -1.83 -3.61 -20.97
N VAL A 433 -2.55 -2.84 -21.76
CA VAL A 433 -3.27 -1.64 -21.32
C VAL A 433 -4.77 -1.89 -21.46
N SER A 434 -5.35 -2.52 -20.44
CA SER A 434 -6.79 -2.77 -20.33
C SER A 434 -7.16 -3.11 -18.89
N GLY A 435 -8.43 -2.96 -18.53
CA GLY A 435 -8.96 -3.29 -17.21
C GLY A 435 -9.03 -2.09 -16.26
N ALA A 436 -9.55 -2.35 -15.06
CA ALA A 436 -10.05 -1.33 -14.12
C ALA A 436 -9.04 -0.28 -13.62
N ASP A 437 -7.73 -0.51 -13.79
CA ASP A 437 -6.70 0.48 -13.45
C ASP A 437 -6.16 1.23 -14.66
N ALA A 438 -6.03 0.55 -15.81
CA ALA A 438 -5.43 1.13 -17.01
C ALA A 438 -6.45 1.88 -17.85
N LEU A 439 -7.51 1.18 -18.27
CA LEU A 439 -8.58 1.72 -19.11
C LEU A 439 -9.91 1.10 -18.60
N PRO A 440 -10.51 1.68 -17.55
CA PRO A 440 -11.68 1.11 -16.89
C PRO A 440 -12.93 1.02 -17.77
N GLY A 441 -13.01 1.79 -18.86
CA GLY A 441 -14.06 1.66 -19.87
C GLY A 441 -13.99 0.36 -20.68
N TYR A 442 -12.91 -0.41 -20.52
CA TYR A 442 -12.68 -1.69 -21.16
C TYR A 442 -12.56 -2.80 -20.11
N ASP A 443 -13.26 -3.91 -20.33
CA ASP A 443 -13.15 -5.07 -19.45
C ASP A 443 -11.73 -5.68 -19.49
N PHE A 444 -11.33 -6.31 -18.39
CA PHE A 444 -9.97 -6.78 -18.20
C PHE A 444 -9.55 -7.75 -19.32
N ARG A 445 -8.61 -7.27 -20.15
CA ARG A 445 -8.07 -8.00 -21.30
C ARG A 445 -9.13 -8.64 -22.19
N SER A 446 -10.30 -8.01 -22.31
CA SER A 446 -11.31 -8.44 -23.28
C SER A 446 -10.98 -7.85 -24.65
N LYS A 447 -11.15 -8.64 -25.71
CA LYS A 447 -10.99 -8.12 -27.07
C LYS A 447 -12.20 -7.31 -27.49
N THR A 448 -11.97 -6.21 -28.22
CA THR A 448 -13.07 -5.41 -28.83
C THR A 448 -13.19 -5.60 -30.35
N GLY A 449 -12.24 -6.29 -30.98
CA GLY A 449 -12.24 -6.55 -32.41
C GLY A 449 -11.25 -7.64 -32.82
N PRO A 450 -11.06 -7.88 -34.14
CA PRO A 450 -10.13 -8.89 -34.65
C PRO A 450 -8.70 -8.67 -34.17
N THR A 451 -8.26 -7.42 -34.11
CA THR A 451 -6.98 -6.98 -33.55
C THR A 451 -7.22 -6.06 -32.37
N ASP A 452 -6.68 -6.42 -31.21
CA ASP A 452 -6.86 -5.68 -29.97
C ASP A 452 -5.63 -4.83 -29.66
N VAL A 453 -5.83 -3.51 -29.55
CA VAL A 453 -4.73 -2.56 -29.30
C VAL A 453 -4.34 -2.44 -27.83
N GLY A 454 -5.17 -2.97 -26.91
CA GLY A 454 -4.89 -2.97 -25.47
C GLY A 454 -4.08 -4.18 -25.03
N THR A 455 -4.32 -5.34 -25.63
CA THR A 455 -3.63 -6.59 -25.28
C THR A 455 -2.66 -7.07 -26.35
N CYS A 456 -2.70 -6.48 -27.55
CA CYS A 456 -1.97 -6.94 -28.75
C CYS A 456 -2.37 -8.34 -29.22
N ALA A 457 -3.56 -8.80 -28.83
CA ALA A 457 -4.12 -10.07 -29.27
C ALA A 457 -4.78 -9.93 -30.66
N SER A 458 -4.60 -10.94 -31.51
CA SER A 458 -5.19 -11.05 -32.85
C SER A 458 -6.16 -12.24 -32.94
N GLY A 459 -6.91 -12.38 -34.04
CA GLY A 459 -7.78 -13.54 -34.31
C GLY A 459 -9.09 -13.59 -33.50
N SER A 460 -9.56 -14.79 -33.19
CA SER A 460 -10.81 -15.01 -32.43
C SER A 460 -10.63 -14.79 -30.92
N ASP A 461 -11.63 -14.21 -30.25
CA ASP A 461 -11.65 -14.11 -28.78
C ASP A 461 -11.70 -15.50 -28.11
N SER A 462 -12.35 -16.49 -28.73
CA SER A 462 -12.41 -17.86 -28.16
C SER A 462 -11.05 -18.52 -28.05
N VAL A 463 -10.16 -18.28 -29.02
CA VAL A 463 -8.78 -18.78 -29.00
C VAL A 463 -7.97 -18.02 -27.95
N TYR A 464 -8.16 -16.71 -27.86
CA TYR A 464 -7.48 -15.86 -26.89
C TYR A 464 -7.90 -16.18 -25.44
N SER A 465 -9.18 -16.46 -25.20
CA SER A 465 -9.69 -16.88 -23.90
C SER A 465 -9.22 -18.28 -23.51
N ALA A 466 -9.09 -19.20 -24.47
CA ALA A 466 -8.60 -20.56 -24.23
C ALA A 466 -7.15 -20.58 -23.71
N ILE A 467 -6.31 -19.64 -24.16
CA ILE A 467 -4.93 -19.48 -23.65
C ILE A 467 -4.85 -18.57 -22.41
N GLY A 468 -5.99 -18.19 -21.82
CA GLY A 468 -6.06 -17.43 -20.57
C GLY A 468 -5.97 -15.91 -20.70
N ARG A 469 -6.08 -15.34 -21.91
CA ARG A 469 -5.95 -13.89 -22.17
C ARG A 469 -4.62 -13.26 -21.66
N PRO A 470 -3.45 -13.75 -22.08
CA PRO A 470 -2.17 -13.18 -21.67
C PRO A 470 -1.98 -11.76 -22.19
N ALA A 471 -1.16 -10.97 -21.49
CA ALA A 471 -0.59 -9.74 -22.01
C ALA A 471 0.37 -10.07 -23.15
N GLN A 472 0.22 -9.41 -24.29
CA GLN A 472 1.02 -9.73 -25.47
C GLN A 472 1.71 -8.53 -26.11
N CYS A 473 1.61 -7.32 -25.55
CA CYS A 473 2.28 -6.17 -26.14
C CYS A 473 3.77 -6.12 -25.80
N ASP A 474 4.59 -5.72 -26.78
CA ASP A 474 6.02 -5.47 -26.57
C ASP A 474 6.28 -4.08 -26.02
N ARG A 475 5.39 -3.13 -26.32
CA ARG A 475 5.40 -1.78 -25.77
C ARG A 475 4.00 -1.32 -25.42
N VAL A 476 3.91 -0.49 -24.38
CA VAL A 476 2.68 0.16 -23.94
C VAL A 476 2.97 1.59 -23.52
N LEU A 477 1.99 2.45 -23.76
CA LEU A 477 1.92 3.79 -23.22
C LEU A 477 0.50 4.04 -22.72
N LEU A 478 0.40 4.56 -21.50
CA LEU A 478 -0.84 4.92 -20.83
C LEU A 478 -0.67 6.31 -20.24
N VAL A 479 -1.67 7.15 -20.43
CA VAL A 479 -1.78 8.49 -19.84
C VAL A 479 -3.14 8.59 -19.17
N GLN A 480 -3.14 9.05 -17.92
CA GLN A 480 -4.36 9.22 -17.13
C GLN A 480 -4.37 10.62 -16.52
N ALA A 481 -5.55 11.24 -16.56
CA ALA A 481 -5.81 12.50 -15.89
C ALA A 481 -7.02 12.33 -14.97
N GLU A 482 -6.89 12.79 -13.73
CA GLU A 482 -7.94 12.71 -12.73
C GLU A 482 -8.14 14.07 -12.06
N TRP A 483 -9.35 14.59 -12.15
CA TRP A 483 -9.82 15.74 -11.40
C TRP A 483 -10.55 15.26 -10.16
N LYS A 484 -10.15 15.74 -8.99
CA LYS A 484 -10.73 15.36 -7.71
C LYS A 484 -11.07 16.58 -6.88
N SER A 485 -12.27 16.59 -6.28
CA SER A 485 -12.67 17.67 -5.38
C SER A 485 -13.48 17.15 -4.19
N ASP A 486 -13.30 17.78 -3.03
CA ASP A 486 -13.96 17.38 -1.78
C ASP A 486 -15.46 17.72 -1.84
N PHE A 487 -16.32 16.79 -1.42
CA PHE A 487 -17.72 17.08 -1.11
C PHE A 487 -18.01 16.70 0.33
N HIS A 488 -18.91 17.46 0.93
CA HIS A 488 -19.44 17.19 2.26
C HIS A 488 -20.94 17.09 2.10
N PHE A 489 -21.50 15.89 2.32
CA PHE A 489 -22.92 15.67 2.18
C PHE A 489 -23.52 15.30 3.54
N SER A 490 -24.51 16.07 3.97
CA SER A 490 -25.36 15.75 5.12
C SER A 490 -26.80 15.53 4.61
N LEU A 491 -27.27 14.29 4.70
CA LEU A 491 -28.68 13.97 4.45
C LEU A 491 -29.44 14.28 5.77
N PHE A 492 -30.52 15.06 5.68
CA PHE A 492 -31.40 15.54 6.79
C PHE A 492 -31.07 16.87 7.50
N GLY A 493 -30.37 17.80 6.83
CA GLY A 493 -30.46 19.24 7.13
C GLY A 493 -29.54 19.76 8.24
N ASN A 494 -29.15 21.03 8.10
CA ASN A 494 -28.50 21.84 9.13
C ASN A 494 -29.53 22.25 10.19
N ASP A 495 -29.04 22.46 11.40
CA ASP A 495 -29.77 22.92 12.58
C ASP A 495 -30.89 23.90 12.24
N ASP A 496 -32.14 23.44 12.32
CA ASP A 496 -33.28 24.15 12.88
C ASP A 496 -34.45 23.14 13.00
N GLU A 497 -34.79 22.83 14.25
CA GLU A 497 -36.03 22.17 14.71
C GLU A 497 -36.26 20.68 14.39
N GLY A 498 -36.49 19.88 15.44
CA GLY A 498 -37.27 18.64 15.32
C GLY A 498 -36.77 17.44 16.13
N TRP A 499 -37.44 17.19 17.25
CA TRP A 499 -37.30 15.99 18.08
C TRP A 499 -37.68 14.70 17.33
N GLY A 500 -36.87 13.64 17.46
CA GLY A 500 -37.25 12.30 16.97
C GLY A 500 -36.18 11.23 17.16
N MET A 501 -36.52 10.15 17.88
CA MET A 501 -35.64 9.04 18.32
C MET A 501 -35.10 8.10 17.20
N PHE A 502 -35.07 8.52 15.94
CA PHE A 502 -34.52 7.75 14.82
C PHE A 502 -33.62 8.62 13.94
N ASN A 503 -32.45 8.99 14.46
CA ASN A 503 -31.49 9.82 13.73
C ASN A 503 -30.28 8.95 13.30
N HIS A 504 -30.48 8.07 12.32
CA HIS A 504 -29.36 7.53 11.53
C HIS A 504 -28.83 8.66 10.64
N ARG A 505 -28.07 9.57 11.25
CA ARG A 505 -27.41 10.68 10.57
C ARG A 505 -26.31 10.10 9.68
N VAL A 506 -26.55 10.07 8.37
CA VAL A 506 -25.52 9.69 7.39
C VAL A 506 -24.76 10.96 7.01
N ARG A 507 -23.58 11.14 7.60
CA ARG A 507 -22.57 12.08 7.08
C ARG A 507 -21.70 11.30 6.09
N ALA A 508 -21.66 11.76 4.85
CA ALA A 508 -20.79 11.22 3.83
C ALA A 508 -19.81 12.32 3.40
N ASP A 509 -18.61 12.24 3.95
CA ASP A 509 -17.48 13.05 3.52
C ASP A 509 -16.69 12.24 2.50
N GLY A 510 -16.38 12.84 1.37
CA GLY A 510 -15.72 12.13 0.28
C GLY A 510 -15.27 13.06 -0.83
N ASN A 511 -14.97 12.45 -1.97
CA ASN A 511 -14.49 13.15 -3.13
C ASN A 511 -15.26 12.73 -4.36
N TRP A 512 -15.71 13.70 -5.15
CA TRP A 512 -16.15 13.40 -6.50
C TRP A 512 -14.92 13.42 -7.40
N VAL A 513 -14.87 12.45 -8.30
CA VAL A 513 -13.73 12.20 -9.17
C VAL A 513 -14.26 12.17 -10.59
N VAL A 514 -13.60 12.89 -11.49
CA VAL A 514 -13.80 12.80 -12.94
C VAL A 514 -12.47 12.50 -13.58
N PHE A 515 -12.46 11.61 -14.55
CA PHE A 515 -11.22 11.16 -15.15
C PHE A 515 -11.33 10.87 -16.64
N MET A 516 -10.17 10.89 -17.27
CA MET A 516 -9.97 10.53 -18.66
C MET A 516 -8.68 9.72 -18.76
N ASP A 517 -8.77 8.56 -19.39
CA ASP A 517 -7.63 7.68 -19.60
C ASP A 517 -7.44 7.42 -21.08
N SER A 518 -6.18 7.35 -21.52
CA SER A 518 -5.84 7.02 -22.89
C SER A 518 -4.61 6.12 -22.95
N GLY A 519 -4.72 5.00 -23.66
CA GLY A 519 -3.69 3.97 -23.68
C GLY A 519 -3.57 3.25 -25.01
N ARG A 520 -2.36 2.79 -25.30
CA ARG A 520 -2.03 2.04 -26.51
C ARG A 520 -0.89 1.06 -26.25
N GLY A 521 -1.10 -0.21 -26.60
CA GLY A 521 -0.05 -1.22 -26.67
C GLY A 521 0.25 -1.61 -28.11
N TRP A 522 1.48 -1.98 -28.44
CA TRP A 522 1.87 -2.42 -29.78
C TRP A 522 3.03 -3.42 -29.77
N LEU A 523 3.27 -4.02 -30.93
CA LEU A 523 4.31 -5.00 -31.20
C LEU A 523 5.47 -4.35 -31.97
N ILE A 524 6.68 -4.81 -31.72
CA ILE A 524 7.85 -4.40 -32.51
C ILE A 524 8.07 -5.41 -33.63
N GLY A 525 8.13 -4.93 -34.87
CA GLY A 525 8.31 -5.78 -36.04
C GLY A 525 8.68 -5.01 -37.31
N ASP A 526 8.98 -5.77 -38.36
CA ASP A 526 9.35 -5.23 -39.67
C ASP A 526 8.08 -4.85 -40.45
N GLY A 527 7.77 -3.54 -40.45
CA GLY A 527 6.65 -2.96 -41.18
C GLY A 527 5.56 -2.37 -40.28
N GLU A 528 4.90 -1.33 -40.79
CA GLU A 528 3.79 -0.69 -40.09
C GLU A 528 2.47 -1.39 -40.43
N SER A 529 1.83 -1.96 -39.41
CA SER A 529 0.47 -2.52 -39.51
C SER A 529 -0.36 -2.03 -38.32
N ALA A 530 -1.58 -2.55 -38.18
CA ALA A 530 -2.45 -2.19 -37.05
C ALA A 530 -1.83 -2.49 -35.67
N LEU A 531 -0.92 -3.47 -35.56
CA LEU A 531 -0.26 -3.82 -34.29
C LEU A 531 1.27 -3.71 -34.34
N HIS A 532 1.89 -3.85 -35.52
CA HIS A 532 3.36 -3.83 -35.66
C HIS A 532 3.85 -2.44 -36.04
N TYR A 533 4.90 -2.00 -35.35
CA TYR A 533 5.59 -0.75 -35.60
C TYR A 533 7.11 -0.95 -35.49
N GLY A 534 7.86 -0.13 -36.20
CA GLY A 534 9.32 -0.10 -36.08
C GLY A 534 9.79 0.31 -34.68
N ILE A 535 11.03 -0.06 -34.33
CA ILE A 535 11.60 0.21 -33.00
C ILE A 535 11.70 1.70 -32.65
N SER A 536 11.77 2.59 -33.64
CA SER A 536 11.79 4.05 -33.50
C SER A 536 10.43 4.71 -33.77
N SER A 537 9.42 3.94 -34.17
CA SER A 537 8.10 4.46 -34.55
C SER A 537 7.12 4.41 -33.38
N LEU A 538 6.23 5.39 -33.31
CA LEU A 538 5.14 5.46 -32.34
C LEU A 538 3.78 5.41 -33.04
N PRO A 539 2.80 4.66 -32.50
CA PRO A 539 1.45 4.67 -33.04
C PRO A 539 0.81 6.07 -32.97
N GLY A 540 0.19 6.51 -34.07
CA GLY A 540 -0.53 7.77 -34.09
C GLY A 540 -1.71 7.79 -33.11
N PHE A 541 -1.99 8.95 -32.52
CA PHE A 541 -3.01 9.14 -31.45
C PHE A 541 -4.41 8.65 -31.82
N LYS A 542 -4.77 8.62 -33.11
CA LYS A 542 -6.07 8.10 -33.60
C LYS A 542 -6.26 6.59 -33.34
N THR A 543 -5.18 5.85 -33.09
CA THR A 543 -5.22 4.41 -32.81
C THR A 543 -5.33 4.07 -31.33
N TRP A 544 -5.38 5.08 -30.47
CA TRP A 544 -5.38 4.91 -29.02
C TRP A 544 -6.79 4.62 -28.52
N ARG A 545 -6.88 3.83 -27.46
CA ARG A 545 -8.12 3.67 -26.70
C ARG A 545 -8.24 4.78 -25.70
N THR A 546 -9.44 5.31 -25.58
CA THR A 546 -9.74 6.38 -24.64
C THR A 546 -11.06 6.08 -23.96
N ASP A 547 -11.10 6.32 -22.66
CA ASP A 547 -12.32 6.30 -21.88
C ASP A 547 -12.43 7.55 -21.00
N VAL A 548 -13.65 7.80 -20.56
CA VAL A 548 -13.97 8.85 -19.60
C VAL A 548 -14.85 8.25 -18.53
N GLY A 549 -14.71 8.75 -17.30
CA GLY A 549 -15.51 8.27 -16.21
C GLY A 549 -15.63 9.25 -15.07
N ALA A 550 -16.49 8.88 -14.13
CA ALA A 550 -16.73 9.63 -12.91
C ALA A 550 -17.02 8.67 -11.75
N GLY A 551 -16.85 9.14 -10.53
CA GLY A 551 -17.16 8.35 -9.36
C GLY A 551 -17.06 9.11 -8.06
N LEU A 552 -17.30 8.38 -6.97
CA LEU A 552 -17.21 8.86 -5.60
C LEU A 552 -16.14 8.06 -4.88
N ASP A 553 -15.21 8.75 -4.24
CA ASP A 553 -14.13 8.18 -3.43
C ASP A 553 -14.37 8.55 -1.96
N PHE A 554 -14.53 7.55 -1.11
CA PHE A 554 -14.79 7.68 0.33
C PHE A 554 -13.52 7.44 1.16
N GLY A 555 -12.35 7.38 0.51
CA GLY A 555 -11.04 7.21 1.14
C GLY A 555 -10.61 5.75 1.31
N SER A 556 -11.50 4.89 1.82
CA SER A 556 -11.24 3.44 1.98
C SER A 556 -11.81 2.59 0.84
N PHE A 557 -12.74 3.14 0.06
CA PHE A 557 -13.23 2.55 -1.17
C PHE A 557 -13.79 3.65 -2.08
N GLY A 558 -13.90 3.35 -3.36
CA GLY A 558 -14.53 4.23 -4.34
C GLY A 558 -15.41 3.46 -5.32
N VAL A 559 -16.48 4.10 -5.77
CA VAL A 559 -17.42 3.57 -6.76
C VAL A 559 -17.33 4.45 -7.99
N TYR A 560 -17.09 3.83 -9.15
CA TYR A 560 -16.82 4.53 -10.39
C TYR A 560 -17.60 3.93 -11.55
N VAL A 561 -17.91 4.77 -12.52
CA VAL A 561 -18.42 4.38 -13.83
C VAL A 561 -17.50 4.93 -14.90
N ALA A 562 -17.16 4.11 -15.90
CA ALA A 562 -16.35 4.52 -17.05
C ALA A 562 -17.02 4.08 -18.35
N GLN A 563 -16.90 4.91 -19.38
CA GLN A 563 -17.42 4.68 -20.72
C GLN A 563 -16.29 4.82 -21.74
N SER A 564 -16.17 3.83 -22.63
CA SER A 564 -15.26 3.94 -23.77
C SER A 564 -15.75 5.03 -24.73
N VAL A 565 -14.81 5.91 -25.12
CA VAL A 565 -15.02 6.97 -26.11
C VAL A 565 -14.56 6.50 -27.49
N SER A 566 -13.47 5.74 -27.57
CA SER A 566 -12.98 5.20 -28.85
C SER A 566 -13.89 4.12 -29.43
N ASP A 567 -14.60 3.36 -28.57
CA ASP A 567 -15.52 2.29 -28.94
C ASP A 567 -16.90 2.53 -28.30
N SER A 568 -17.67 3.46 -28.85
CA SER A 568 -18.96 3.92 -28.29
C SER A 568 -20.05 2.85 -28.16
N ASN A 569 -19.89 1.70 -28.82
CA ASN A 569 -20.82 0.57 -28.74
C ASN A 569 -20.68 -0.25 -27.45
N LEU A 570 -19.60 -0.05 -26.69
CA LEU A 570 -19.40 -0.73 -25.42
C LEU A 570 -20.29 -0.12 -24.34
N LYS A 571 -20.83 -0.98 -23.48
CA LYS A 571 -21.65 -0.54 -22.33
C LYS A 571 -20.75 0.12 -21.27
N PRO A 572 -21.27 1.08 -20.49
CA PRO A 572 -20.54 1.64 -19.37
C PRO A 572 -20.16 0.54 -18.37
N ASN A 573 -18.93 0.59 -17.88
CA ASN A 573 -18.43 -0.33 -16.87
C ASN A 573 -18.53 0.31 -15.49
N VAL A 574 -19.15 -0.39 -14.54
CA VAL A 574 -19.25 0.03 -13.14
C VAL A 574 -18.32 -0.83 -12.31
N PHE A 575 -17.45 -0.19 -11.53
CA PHE A 575 -16.44 -0.88 -10.74
C PHE A 575 -16.23 -0.24 -9.38
N ILE A 576 -15.77 -1.07 -8.44
CA ILE A 576 -15.44 -0.68 -7.07
C ILE A 576 -13.93 -0.83 -6.90
N ARG A 577 -13.29 0.18 -6.31
CA ARG A 577 -11.89 0.15 -5.90
C ARG A 577 -11.81 0.15 -4.38
N LEU A 578 -10.90 -0.64 -3.81
CA LEU A 578 -10.61 -0.67 -2.37
C LEU A 578 -9.36 0.16 -2.04
N GLY A 579 -8.54 0.44 -3.05
CA GLY A 579 -7.56 1.50 -3.01
C GLY A 579 -8.07 2.76 -3.69
N ARG A 580 -7.29 3.83 -3.58
CA ARG A 580 -7.49 5.00 -4.44
C ARG A 580 -7.08 4.64 -5.85
N ARG A 581 -7.83 5.16 -6.82
CA ARG A 581 -7.53 4.97 -8.24
C ARG A 581 -6.16 5.54 -8.66
N PHE A 582 -5.65 6.53 -7.90
CA PHE A 582 -4.41 7.25 -8.16
C PHE A 582 -3.38 7.13 -7.05
#